data_AF-A0A0G0DVZ9-F1
#
_entry.id   AF-A0A0G0DVZ9-F1
#
_cell.length_a   1.000
_cell.length_b   1.000
_cell.length_c   1.000
_cell.angle_alpha   90.00
_cell.angle_beta   90.00
_cell.angle_gamma   90.00
#
_symmetry.space_group_name_H-M   'P 1'
#
loop_
_entity.id
_entity.type
_entity.pdbx_description
1 polymer ?
#
loop_
_entity_poly.entity_id
_entity_poly.type
_entity_poly.pdbx_seq_one_letter_code
_entity_poly.pdbx_strand_id
1 'polypeptide(L)'
;MKANIHPTWYPEAVVGCACGNTFKVGSTRSELRVDICHKCHPFFSGEMRYADREGKVDQFQKKRAQAKALAPELAKKKAKKMGVVTEDKGPKSLKEMLMGA
;
A
#
# COMPACT_ATOMS: atom_id res chain seq x y z
N MET A 1 48.95 -4.93 4.11
CA MET A 1 49.00 -3.52 4.53
C MET A 1 50.34 -2.93 4.11
N LYS A 2 50.40 -2.12 3.04
CA LYS A 2 51.56 -1.26 2.79
C LYS A 2 51.48 -0.03 3.70
N ALA A 3 52.61 0.43 4.23
CA ALA A 3 52.64 1.64 5.05
C ALA A 3 52.14 2.86 4.22
N ASN A 4 51.32 3.71 4.83
CA ASN A 4 50.86 5.03 4.31
C ASN A 4 49.84 5.07 3.16
N ILE A 5 49.39 3.95 2.60
CA ILE A 5 48.38 3.96 1.51
C ILE A 5 47.08 3.21 1.84
N HIS A 6 46.99 2.55 3.00
CA HIS A 6 45.79 1.82 3.41
C HIS A 6 45.14 2.45 4.65
N PRO A 7 43.80 2.49 4.70
CA PRO A 7 43.07 2.99 5.86
C PRO A 7 43.27 2.07 7.06
N THR A 8 43.17 2.63 8.27
CA THR A 8 43.27 1.89 9.52
C THR A 8 42.24 0.76 9.56
N TRP A 9 42.72 -0.48 9.71
CA TRP A 9 41.88 -1.66 9.81
C TRP A 9 41.76 -2.09 11.27
N TYR A 10 40.54 -2.24 11.74
CA TYR A 10 40.21 -2.74 13.07
C TYR A 10 39.80 -4.22 12.94
N PRO A 11 40.62 -5.17 13.43
CA PRO A 11 40.30 -6.59 13.36
C PRO A 11 39.14 -6.98 14.28
N GLU A 12 38.87 -6.19 15.33
CA GLU A 12 37.80 -6.43 16.32
C GLU A 12 36.77 -5.28 16.33
N ALA A 13 36.21 -4.91 15.18
CA ALA A 13 35.11 -3.95 15.16
C ALA A 13 33.83 -4.58 15.73
N VAL A 14 33.13 -3.84 16.58
CA VAL A 14 31.88 -4.30 17.21
C VAL A 14 30.70 -3.96 16.31
N VAL A 15 29.95 -4.98 15.88
CA VAL A 15 28.73 -4.82 15.10
C VAL A 15 27.53 -5.02 16.02
N GLY A 16 26.73 -3.98 16.24
CA GLY A 16 25.48 -4.04 16.99
C GLY A 16 24.28 -4.10 16.05
N CYS A 17 23.49 -5.16 16.17
CA CYS A 17 22.25 -5.33 15.40
C CYS A 17 21.01 -4.85 16.18
N ALA A 18 20.00 -4.35 15.47
CA ALA A 18 18.71 -3.95 16.06
C ALA A 18 18.00 -5.09 16.85
N CYS A 19 18.26 -6.36 16.50
CA CYS A 19 17.72 -7.51 17.24
C CYS A 19 18.54 -7.89 18.49
N GLY A 20 19.48 -7.04 18.93
CA GLY A 20 20.25 -7.22 20.16
C GLY A 20 21.47 -8.14 20.01
N ASN A 21 21.74 -8.65 18.81
CA ASN A 21 22.94 -9.46 18.55
C ASN A 21 24.17 -8.56 18.35
N THR A 22 25.26 -8.86 19.04
CA THR A 22 26.55 -8.17 18.88
C THR A 22 27.63 -9.17 18.46
N PHE A 23 28.33 -8.90 17.35
CA PHE A 23 29.41 -9.77 16.87
C PHE A 23 30.63 -8.96 16.42
N LYS A 24 31.81 -9.58 16.50
CA LYS A 24 33.09 -8.96 16.13
C LYS A 24 33.38 -9.24 14.65
N VAL A 25 33.71 -8.21 13.88
CA VAL A 25 34.08 -8.31 12.47
C VAL A 25 35.28 -7.40 12.19
N GLY A 26 36.10 -7.75 11.20
CA GLY A 26 37.12 -6.84 10.68
C GLY A 26 36.49 -5.69 9.90
N SER A 27 36.82 -4.45 10.22
CA SER A 27 36.26 -3.28 9.54
C SER A 27 37.21 -2.07 9.61
N THR A 28 37.03 -1.08 8.72
CA THR A 28 37.74 0.20 8.78
C THR A 28 37.19 1.17 9.83
N ARG A 29 36.03 0.85 10.41
CA ARG A 29 35.38 1.59 11.51
C ARG A 29 35.39 0.74 12.79
N SER A 30 35.46 1.38 13.96
CA SER A 30 35.45 0.69 15.25
C SER A 30 34.09 0.09 15.62
N GLU A 31 33.00 0.78 15.26
CA GLU A 31 31.63 0.35 15.54
C GLU A 31 30.75 0.39 14.29
N LEU A 32 29.94 -0.65 14.09
CA LEU A 32 28.89 -0.68 13.06
C LEU A 32 27.53 -0.93 13.70
N ARG A 33 26.53 -0.14 13.29
CA ARG A 33 25.13 -0.38 13.61
C ARG A 33 24.42 -0.92 12.38
N VAL A 34 23.75 -2.05 12.53
CA VAL A 34 23.13 -2.78 11.41
C VAL A 34 21.69 -3.14 11.74
N ASP A 35 20.76 -2.91 10.82
CA ASP A 35 19.34 -3.19 11.07
C ASP A 35 19.01 -4.69 11.02
N ILE A 36 19.70 -5.45 10.17
CA ILE A 36 19.44 -6.88 9.96
C ILE A 36 20.75 -7.65 9.92
N CYS A 37 20.90 -8.66 10.79
CA CYS A 37 22.05 -9.57 10.79
C CYS A 37 21.66 -10.98 10.37
N HIS A 38 22.64 -11.89 10.25
CA HIS A 38 22.42 -13.28 9.88
C HIS A 38 21.42 -14.01 10.80
N LYS A 39 21.30 -13.58 12.06
CA LYS A 39 20.37 -14.16 13.03
C LYS A 39 18.92 -13.74 12.80
N CYS A 40 18.70 -12.62 12.10
CA CYS A 40 17.41 -11.92 12.02
C CYS A 40 16.95 -11.72 10.57
N HIS A 41 17.77 -12.08 9.58
CA HIS A 41 17.38 -11.99 8.17
C HIS A 41 16.46 -13.17 7.83
N PRO A 42 15.28 -12.93 7.22
CA PRO A 42 14.29 -13.97 6.90
C PRO A 42 14.85 -15.14 6.10
N PHE A 43 15.87 -14.89 5.29
CA PHE A 43 16.59 -15.92 4.54
C PHE A 43 17.28 -16.97 5.43
N PHE A 44 17.85 -16.56 6.57
CA PHE A 44 18.59 -17.46 7.46
C PHE A 44 17.70 -18.07 8.56
N SER A 45 16.64 -17.36 8.98
CA SER A 45 15.70 -17.86 9.98
C SER A 45 14.69 -18.86 9.40
N GLY A 46 14.58 -18.98 8.07
CA GLY A 46 13.68 -19.93 7.40
C GLY A 46 12.18 -19.61 7.55
N GLU A 47 11.81 -18.74 8.49
CA GLU A 47 10.48 -18.17 8.58
C GLU A 47 10.28 -17.18 7.43
N MET A 48 9.57 -17.65 6.41
CA MET A 48 8.89 -16.78 5.45
C MET A 48 7.92 -15.92 6.26
N ARG A 49 8.25 -14.64 6.46
CA ARG A 49 7.22 -13.65 6.79
C ARG A 49 6.32 -13.55 5.58
N TYR A 50 5.29 -14.39 5.55
CA TYR A 50 4.23 -14.26 4.59
C TYR A 50 3.64 -12.86 4.77
N ALA A 51 3.93 -11.98 3.82
CA ALA A 51 3.14 -10.78 3.62
C ALA A 51 1.84 -11.26 2.95
N ASP A 52 1.03 -11.98 3.72
CA ASP A 52 -0.21 -12.57 3.25
C ASP A 52 -1.09 -11.46 2.68
N ARG A 53 -1.50 -11.63 1.43
CA ARG A 53 -2.63 -10.89 0.85
C ARG A 53 -3.97 -11.43 1.38
N GLU A 54 -3.96 -11.97 2.60
CA GLU A 54 -5.14 -12.40 3.33
C GLU A 54 -6.02 -11.17 3.55
N GLY A 55 -7.17 -11.17 2.89
CA GLY A 55 -8.12 -10.07 2.99
C GLY A 55 -8.71 -9.61 1.67
N LYS A 56 -8.27 -10.09 0.50
CA LYS A 56 -9.01 -9.81 -0.74
C LYS A 56 -10.43 -10.37 -0.70
N VAL A 57 -10.59 -11.58 -0.16
CA VAL A 57 -11.90 -12.22 0.04
C VAL A 57 -12.72 -11.45 1.07
N ASP A 58 -12.12 -11.07 2.20
CA ASP A 58 -12.82 -10.32 3.25
C ASP A 58 -13.20 -8.89 2.81
N GLN A 59 -12.34 -8.22 2.06
CA GLN A 59 -12.64 -6.92 1.45
C GLN A 59 -13.79 -7.04 0.44
N PHE A 60 -13.82 -8.12 -0.35
CA PHE A 60 -14.93 -8.38 -1.26
C PHE A 60 -16.24 -8.63 -0.51
N GLN A 61 -16.22 -9.46 0.54
CA GLN A 61 -17.40 -9.71 1.37
C GLN A 61 -17.91 -8.44 2.05
N LYS A 62 -17.01 -7.60 2.61
CA LYS A 62 -17.34 -6.29 3.19
C LYS A 62 -17.99 -5.36 2.17
N LYS A 63 -17.40 -5.24 0.96
CA LYS A 63 -17.97 -4.44 -0.14
C LYS A 63 -19.35 -4.95 -0.57
N ARG A 64 -19.52 -6.27 -0.66
CA ARG A 64 -20.80 -6.90 -1.05
C ARG A 64 -21.89 -6.65 0.01
N ALA A 65 -21.55 -6.72 1.29
CA ALA A 65 -22.49 -6.41 2.37
C ALA A 65 -22.93 -4.94 2.33
N GLN A 66 -21.99 -4.00 2.16
CA GLN A 66 -22.29 -2.57 2.02
C GLN A 66 -23.16 -2.28 0.79
N ALA A 67 -22.88 -2.92 -0.35
CA ALA A 67 -23.68 -2.76 -1.57
C ALA A 67 -25.13 -3.26 -1.39
N LYS A 68 -25.34 -4.36 -0.64
CA LYS A 68 -26.69 -4.85 -0.31
C LYS A 68 -27.47 -3.87 0.56
N ALA A 69 -26.82 -3.28 1.57
CA ALA A 69 -27.46 -2.30 2.46
C ALA A 69 -27.85 -1.00 1.73
N LEU A 70 -27.08 -0.60 0.72
CA LEU A 70 -27.33 0.60 -0.07
C LEU A 70 -28.29 0.37 -1.26
N ALA A 71 -28.57 -0.89 -1.62
CA ALA A 71 -29.46 -1.25 -2.72
C ALA A 71 -30.87 -0.58 -2.69
N PRO A 72 -31.60 -0.53 -1.56
CA PRO A 72 -32.92 0.11 -1.52
C PRO A 72 -32.84 1.63 -1.73
N GLU A 73 -31.83 2.29 -1.16
CA GLU A 73 -31.63 3.73 -1.30
C GLU A 73 -31.17 4.11 -2.72
N LEU A 74 -30.32 3.28 -3.33
CA LEU A 74 -29.89 3.44 -4.71
C LEU A 74 -31.03 3.18 -5.70
N ALA A 75 -31.94 2.23 -5.41
CA ALA A 75 -33.15 2.01 -6.20
C ALA A 75 -34.09 3.21 -6.17
N LYS A 76 -34.31 3.81 -4.99
CA LYS A 76 -35.07 5.06 -4.83
C LYS A 76 -34.42 6.22 -5.57
N LYS A 77 -33.09 6.37 -5.46
CA LYS A 77 -32.33 7.42 -6.18
C LYS A 77 -32.36 7.22 -7.69
N LYS A 78 -32.28 5.98 -8.18
CA LYS A 78 -32.41 5.66 -9.61
C LYS A 78 -33.81 5.92 -10.13
N ALA A 79 -34.86 5.54 -9.40
CA ALA A 79 -36.25 5.85 -9.74
C ALA A 79 -36.50 7.37 -9.78
N LYS A 80 -36.01 8.12 -8.79
CA LYS A 80 -36.09 9.58 -8.75
C LYS A 80 -35.31 10.23 -9.91
N LYS A 81 -34.15 9.68 -10.28
CA LYS A 81 -33.35 10.18 -11.41
C LYS A 81 -34.01 9.86 -12.76
N MET A 82 -34.64 8.69 -12.92
CA MET A 82 -35.43 8.35 -14.11
C MET A 82 -36.66 9.23 -14.27
N GLY A 83 -37.38 9.53 -13.17
CA GLY A 83 -38.52 10.47 -13.21
C GLY A 83 -38.14 11.92 -13.53
N VAL A 84 -36.91 12.35 -13.19
CA VAL A 84 -36.38 13.68 -13.55
C VAL A 84 -35.90 13.73 -15.01
N VAL A 85 -35.53 12.60 -15.62
CA VAL A 85 -35.12 12.53 -17.03
C VAL A 85 -36.34 12.51 -17.97
N THR A 86 -37.52 12.10 -17.50
CA THR A 86 -38.78 12.13 -18.29
C THR A 86 -39.46 13.50 -18.34
N GLU A 87 -39.09 14.45 -17.48
CA GLU A 87 -39.52 15.85 -17.64
C GLU A 87 -38.40 16.62 -18.34
N ASP A 88 -38.45 16.60 -19.67
CA ASP A 88 -37.65 17.46 -20.55
C ASP A 88 -37.83 18.94 -20.17
N LYS A 89 -36.92 19.46 -19.35
CA LYS A 89 -36.65 20.90 -19.22
C LYS A 89 -35.35 21.28 -19.95
N GLY A 90 -35.15 20.71 -21.13
CA GLY A 90 -34.20 21.26 -22.10
C GLY A 90 -34.78 22.51 -22.76
N PRO A 91 -33.96 23.48 -23.19
CA PRO A 91 -34.46 24.61 -23.96
C PRO A 91 -35.15 24.10 -25.23
N LYS A 92 -36.34 24.65 -25.55
CA LYS A 92 -37.17 24.26 -26.69
C LYS A 92 -36.33 24.14 -27.96
N SER A 93 -36.56 23.07 -28.72
CA SER A 93 -35.81 22.81 -29.94
C SER A 93 -36.15 23.85 -31.02
N LEU A 94 -35.20 24.14 -31.89
CA LEU A 94 -35.30 25.19 -32.92
C LEU A 94 -36.51 24.98 -33.87
N LYS A 95 -36.96 23.73 -34.01
CA LYS A 95 -38.18 23.33 -34.73
C LYS A 95 -39.46 23.81 -34.05
N GLU A 96 -39.50 23.85 -32.72
CA GLU A 96 -40.64 24.33 -31.92
C GLU A 96 -40.71 25.86 -31.88
N MET A 97 -39.58 26.55 -32.06
CA MET A 97 -39.55 28.01 -32.19
C MET A 97 -40.01 28.49 -33.58
N LEU A 98 -39.82 27.68 -34.63
CA LEU A 98 -40.12 28.07 -36.02
C LEU A 98 -41.50 27.63 -36.52
N MET A 99 -42.18 26.71 -35.84
CA MET A 99 -43.50 26.21 -36.25
C MET A 99 -44.66 26.74 -35.37
N GLY A 100 -44.40 27.71 -34.49
CA GLY A 100 -45.43 28.42 -33.72
C GLY A 100 -45.69 29.83 -34.26
N ALA A 101 -46.42 29.91 -35.37
CA ALA A 101 -47.15 31.11 -35.79
C ALA A 101 -48.66 30.86 -35.59
#